data_AF-A0A815FNI0-F1
#
_entry.id   AF-A0A815FNI0-F1
#
_cell.length_a   1.000
_cell.length_b   1.000
_cell.length_c   1.000
_cell.angle_alpha   90.00
_cell.angle_beta   90.00
_cell.angle_gamma   90.00
#
_symmetry.space_group_name_H-M   'P 1'
#
loop_
_entity.id
_entity.type
_entity.pdbx_description
1 polymer ?
#
loop_
_entity_poly.entity_id
_entity_poly.type
_entity_poly.pdbx_seq_one_letter_code
_entity_poly.pdbx_strand_id
1 'polypeptide(L)'
;MSEDVPDSFRSMLQCIHLAAICYSKYLDNDEKIRKFYDPIVKELNDLQLTGLTINTFNSQLLFSFSAIAADNLAAHNVAGFQQTFSSGNFCRRCLITYENRLIPLTDVHFIQRTYSQHEKCLQLLKNKPHIKFVSGVVGPSPLNDLHNFDPTNSFPGDAMHDFFEGVCPLIIMAMLKEASGLRLITFNGIQNRTENFVYGEFDTSNKPPPILVKNLNNNHIVGSASQKYCLFRLFPIIFSDLVEKLQSFKIYLVLRELLDMILAFPRRKSWLPFMETLAINFQCMMDSSHSRFGQQLAQFDQTLLRFSELIYNHIIYKQYAVYVYDLQHVEDIPLFFQIHYIFKYNQQWIFIVDFLNTDGFSTKLWSYKVSSCDRLGIVSPNDLKYFHKGLDLYEVDQLHLVNLTSRLTKQN
;
A
#
# COMPACT_ATOMS: atom_id res chain seq x y z
N MET A 1 -12.13 -10.29 1.92
CA MET A 1 -11.58 -11.66 1.89
C MET A 1 -11.78 -12.16 0.47
N SER A 2 -10.69 -12.33 -0.28
CA SER A 2 -10.70 -12.94 -1.61
C SER A 2 -9.31 -13.54 -1.81
N GLU A 3 -9.03 -14.62 -1.07
CA GLU A 3 -7.73 -15.30 -1.10
C GLU A 3 -7.62 -16.37 -2.19
N ASP A 4 -8.69 -16.69 -2.92
CA ASP A 4 -8.69 -17.81 -3.87
C ASP A 4 -9.05 -17.43 -5.31
N VAL A 5 -8.22 -16.64 -5.98
CA VAL A 5 -8.26 -16.58 -7.46
C VAL A 5 -7.00 -17.24 -8.00
N PRO A 6 -7.03 -18.46 -8.54
CA PRO A 6 -5.86 -19.16 -9.07
C PRO A 6 -5.12 -18.36 -10.16
N ASP A 7 -3.80 -18.56 -10.29
CA ASP A 7 -2.96 -17.84 -11.25
C ASP A 7 -3.46 -17.96 -12.71
N SER A 8 -4.10 -19.09 -13.05
CA SER A 8 -4.71 -19.34 -14.36
C SER A 8 -5.88 -18.41 -14.69
N PHE A 9 -6.49 -17.73 -13.72
CA PHE A 9 -7.59 -16.78 -13.96
C PHE A 9 -7.14 -15.32 -13.96
N ARG A 10 -5.82 -15.07 -13.86
CA ARG A 10 -5.27 -13.72 -13.82
C ARG A 10 -4.74 -13.31 -15.20
N SER A 11 -5.29 -12.22 -15.70
CA SER A 11 -4.89 -11.56 -16.96
C SER A 11 -4.86 -12.47 -18.21
N MET A 12 -5.83 -13.38 -18.34
CA MET A 12 -6.29 -13.74 -19.68
C MET A 12 -7.31 -12.69 -20.15
N LEU A 13 -7.42 -12.47 -21.45
CA LEU A 13 -8.53 -11.73 -22.11
C LEU A 13 -9.90 -12.44 -21.92
N GLN A 14 -10.15 -13.00 -20.74
CA GLN A 14 -11.38 -13.64 -20.30
C GLN A 14 -12.17 -12.71 -19.37
N CYS A 15 -12.05 -11.39 -19.54
CA CYS A 15 -13.09 -10.52 -19.03
C CYS A 15 -14.36 -10.82 -19.82
N ILE A 16 -15.42 -11.25 -19.14
CA ILE A 16 -16.75 -11.22 -19.74
C ILE A 16 -17.06 -9.74 -19.97
N HIS A 17 -16.98 -9.32 -21.23
CA HIS A 17 -17.21 -7.93 -21.62
C HIS A 17 -18.72 -7.65 -21.63
N LEU A 18 -19.27 -7.36 -20.46
CA LEU A 18 -20.58 -6.70 -20.37
C LEU A 18 -20.39 -5.21 -20.68
N ALA A 19 -21.09 -4.70 -21.69
CA ALA A 19 -21.03 -3.30 -22.06
C ALA A 19 -22.43 -2.69 -22.00
N ALA A 20 -22.59 -1.66 -21.17
CA ALA A 20 -23.73 -0.75 -21.22
C ALA A 20 -23.22 0.59 -21.77
N ILE A 21 -23.80 1.04 -22.89
CA ILE A 21 -23.33 2.23 -23.61
C ILE A 21 -24.48 3.21 -23.75
N CYS A 22 -24.23 4.46 -23.37
CA CYS A 22 -25.15 5.58 -23.56
C CYS A 22 -24.35 6.84 -23.88
N TYR A 23 -24.89 7.71 -24.73
CA TYR A 23 -24.28 9.04 -24.90
C TYR A 23 -24.47 9.86 -23.63
N SER A 24 -23.39 10.44 -23.12
CA SER A 24 -23.37 11.25 -21.89
C SER A 24 -24.43 12.37 -21.88
N LYS A 25 -24.74 12.96 -23.04
CA LYS A 25 -25.81 13.97 -23.19
C LYS A 25 -27.21 13.49 -22.77
N TYR A 26 -27.45 12.18 -22.74
CA TYR A 26 -28.71 11.61 -22.29
C TYR A 26 -28.73 11.31 -20.79
N LEU A 27 -27.58 11.44 -20.10
CA LEU A 27 -27.43 11.27 -18.66
C LEU A 27 -27.39 12.64 -17.97
N ASP A 28 -28.37 13.48 -18.27
CA ASP A 28 -28.43 14.90 -17.83
C ASP A 28 -29.09 15.11 -16.47
N ASN A 29 -29.62 14.06 -15.85
CA ASN A 29 -30.23 14.10 -14.53
C ASN A 29 -30.20 12.73 -13.84
N ASP A 30 -30.40 12.73 -12.52
CA ASP A 30 -30.33 11.54 -11.66
C ASP A 30 -31.31 10.43 -12.07
N GLU A 31 -32.51 10.79 -12.55
CA GLU A 31 -33.51 9.79 -12.98
C GLU A 31 -33.04 9.02 -14.22
N LYS A 32 -32.49 9.73 -15.22
CA LYS A 32 -31.95 9.10 -16.43
C LYS A 32 -30.69 8.29 -16.13
N ILE A 33 -29.83 8.78 -15.23
CA ILE A 33 -28.66 8.04 -14.75
C ILE A 33 -29.13 6.73 -14.09
N ARG A 34 -30.09 6.78 -13.16
CA ARG A 34 -30.63 5.58 -12.51
C ARG A 34 -31.21 4.60 -13.52
N LYS A 35 -32.05 5.05 -14.46
CA LYS A 35 -32.60 4.21 -15.54
C LYS A 35 -31.53 3.52 -16.39
N PHE A 36 -30.37 4.15 -16.58
CA PHE A 36 -29.25 3.55 -17.30
C PHE A 36 -28.59 2.40 -16.51
N TYR A 37 -28.46 2.54 -15.19
CA TYR A 37 -27.88 1.51 -14.32
C TYR A 37 -28.86 0.42 -13.88
N ASP A 38 -30.17 0.69 -13.90
CA ASP A 38 -31.22 -0.23 -13.43
C ASP A 38 -31.12 -1.66 -14.00
N PRO A 39 -30.86 -1.88 -15.30
CA PRO A 39 -30.71 -3.24 -15.82
C PRO A 39 -29.54 -4.00 -15.18
N ILE A 40 -28.39 -3.32 -15.03
CA ILE A 40 -27.18 -3.88 -14.42
C ILE A 40 -27.45 -4.24 -12.94
N VAL A 41 -28.08 -3.33 -12.21
CA VAL A 41 -28.39 -3.57 -10.78
C VAL A 41 -29.34 -4.75 -10.61
N LYS A 42 -30.37 -4.87 -11.47
CA LYS A 42 -31.32 -5.99 -11.43
C LYS A 42 -30.64 -7.32 -11.72
N GLU A 43 -29.84 -7.40 -12.77
CA GLU A 43 -29.11 -8.62 -13.14
C GLU A 43 -28.12 -9.04 -12.05
N LEU A 44 -27.34 -8.09 -11.50
CA LEU A 44 -26.42 -8.39 -10.41
C LEU A 44 -27.14 -8.82 -9.12
N ASN A 45 -28.29 -8.23 -8.82
CA ASN A 45 -29.11 -8.69 -7.69
C ASN A 45 -29.68 -10.09 -7.91
N ASP A 46 -30.13 -10.42 -9.12
CA ASP A 46 -30.60 -11.76 -9.44
C ASP A 46 -29.47 -12.80 -9.31
N LEU A 47 -28.26 -12.50 -9.81
CA LEU A 47 -27.09 -13.35 -9.61
C LEU A 47 -26.71 -13.53 -8.13
N GLN A 48 -26.90 -12.50 -7.30
CA GLN A 48 -26.57 -12.56 -5.87
C GLN A 48 -27.62 -13.31 -5.04
N LEU A 49 -28.91 -13.12 -5.35
CA LEU A 49 -30.02 -13.63 -4.55
C LEU A 49 -30.55 -14.97 -5.06
N THR A 50 -30.60 -15.13 -6.38
CA THR A 50 -31.10 -16.34 -7.07
C THR A 50 -29.93 -17.19 -7.58
N GLY A 51 -28.86 -16.59 -8.09
CA GLY A 51 -27.73 -17.31 -8.67
C GLY A 51 -28.05 -18.03 -9.99
N LEU A 52 -27.14 -18.89 -10.43
CA LEU A 52 -27.27 -19.69 -11.65
C LEU A 52 -27.42 -21.17 -11.31
N THR A 53 -28.44 -21.82 -11.87
CA THR A 53 -28.59 -23.27 -11.76
C THR A 53 -27.68 -23.96 -12.77
N ILE A 54 -26.75 -24.78 -12.28
CA ILE A 54 -25.85 -25.58 -13.13
C ILE A 54 -26.37 -27.01 -13.18
N ASN A 55 -27.11 -27.32 -14.26
CA ASN A 55 -27.75 -28.63 -14.46
C ASN A 55 -26.78 -29.81 -14.38
N THR A 56 -25.54 -29.62 -14.83
CA THR A 56 -24.50 -30.66 -14.82
C THR A 56 -24.16 -31.15 -13.41
N PHE A 57 -24.34 -30.30 -12.40
CA PHE A 57 -23.97 -30.60 -11.01
C PHE A 57 -25.17 -30.56 -10.05
N ASN A 58 -26.40 -30.36 -10.56
CA ASN A 58 -27.61 -30.09 -9.75
C ASN A 58 -27.34 -29.11 -8.60
N SER A 59 -26.56 -28.07 -8.89
CA SER A 59 -26.07 -27.12 -7.90
C SER A 59 -26.45 -25.70 -8.29
N GLN A 60 -26.67 -24.87 -7.29
CA GLN A 60 -26.95 -23.44 -7.45
C GLN A 60 -25.66 -22.66 -7.16
N LEU A 61 -25.18 -21.92 -8.16
CA LEU A 61 -24.03 -21.06 -8.04
C LEU A 61 -24.49 -19.64 -7.69
N LEU A 62 -24.21 -19.20 -6.47
CA LEU A 62 -24.47 -17.82 -6.03
C LEU A 62 -23.26 -16.94 -6.29
N PHE A 63 -23.53 -15.67 -6.58
CA PHE A 63 -22.52 -14.66 -6.80
C PHE A 63 -22.50 -13.68 -5.61
N SER A 64 -21.37 -13.04 -5.38
CA SER A 64 -21.27 -11.92 -4.44
C SER A 64 -20.69 -10.73 -5.16
N PHE A 65 -21.36 -9.58 -5.07
CA PHE A 65 -20.74 -8.32 -5.38
C PHE A 65 -19.55 -8.10 -4.43
N SER A 66 -18.44 -7.57 -4.96
CA SER A 66 -17.25 -7.27 -4.17
C SER A 66 -16.85 -5.80 -4.25
N ALA A 67 -16.71 -5.26 -5.45
CA ALA A 67 -16.21 -3.90 -5.66
C ALA A 67 -16.44 -3.44 -7.11
N ILE A 68 -16.33 -2.13 -7.33
CA ILE A 68 -16.31 -1.47 -8.64
C ILE A 68 -14.95 -0.83 -8.83
N ALA A 69 -14.22 -1.30 -9.84
CA ALA A 69 -12.98 -0.66 -10.27
C ALA A 69 -13.32 0.57 -11.11
N ALA A 70 -12.86 1.74 -10.66
CA ALA A 70 -13.05 3.01 -11.35
C ALA A 70 -11.93 3.97 -10.94
N ASP A 71 -11.53 4.86 -11.85
CA ASP A 71 -10.67 5.98 -11.50
C ASP A 71 -11.35 6.90 -10.45
N ASN A 72 -10.59 7.82 -9.86
CA ASN A 72 -11.12 8.68 -8.80
C ASN A 72 -12.31 9.54 -9.26
N LEU A 73 -12.35 9.99 -10.51
CA LEU A 73 -13.40 10.87 -11.01
C LEU A 73 -14.70 10.10 -11.26
N ALA A 74 -14.61 8.92 -11.89
CA ALA A 74 -15.72 8.02 -12.15
C ALA A 74 -16.26 7.42 -10.85
N ALA A 75 -15.38 7.00 -9.92
CA ALA A 75 -15.79 6.51 -8.62
C ALA A 75 -16.59 7.56 -7.85
N HIS A 76 -16.13 8.81 -7.83
CA HIS A 76 -16.86 9.92 -7.18
C HIS A 76 -18.22 10.16 -7.83
N ASN A 77 -18.27 10.20 -9.16
CA ASN A 77 -19.51 10.40 -9.91
C ASN A 77 -20.56 9.33 -9.57
N VAL A 78 -20.18 8.04 -9.67
CA VAL A 78 -21.10 6.94 -9.42
C VAL A 78 -21.44 6.80 -7.94
N ALA A 79 -20.52 7.08 -7.03
CA ALA A 79 -20.78 6.99 -5.59
C ALA A 79 -21.57 8.19 -5.02
N GLY A 80 -21.88 9.21 -5.83
CA GLY A 80 -22.64 10.38 -5.37
C GLY A 80 -21.82 11.39 -4.57
N PHE A 81 -20.51 11.47 -4.83
CA PHE A 81 -19.60 12.47 -4.24
C PHE A 81 -19.25 13.58 -5.24
N GLN A 82 -18.81 14.72 -4.72
CA GLN A 82 -18.34 15.83 -5.54
C GLN A 82 -17.14 15.40 -6.39
N GLN A 83 -17.07 15.92 -7.61
CA GLN A 83 -15.96 15.70 -8.55
C GLN A 83 -14.91 16.82 -8.50
N THR A 84 -15.10 17.79 -7.59
CA THR A 84 -14.13 18.84 -7.30
C THR A 84 -13.28 18.42 -6.11
N PHE A 85 -11.97 18.31 -6.32
CA PHE A 85 -11.03 17.84 -5.29
C PHE A 85 -10.30 18.98 -4.56
N SER A 86 -10.82 20.21 -4.66
CA SER A 86 -10.17 21.43 -4.18
C SER A 86 -10.93 22.17 -3.07
N SER A 87 -11.89 21.51 -2.41
CA SER A 87 -12.72 22.11 -1.35
C SER A 87 -13.40 21.05 -0.49
N GLY A 88 -13.80 21.43 0.74
CA GLY A 88 -14.61 20.61 1.63
C GLY A 88 -14.03 19.22 1.92
N ASN A 89 -14.89 18.26 2.25
CA ASN A 89 -14.50 16.87 2.41
C ASN A 89 -14.41 16.17 1.05
N PHE A 90 -13.25 16.33 0.40
CA PHE A 90 -13.05 15.86 -0.97
C PHE A 90 -12.78 14.36 -1.10
N CYS A 91 -12.46 13.65 -0.01
CA CYS A 91 -12.19 12.21 -0.03
C CYS A 91 -13.49 11.39 0.10
N ARG A 92 -13.65 10.33 -0.72
CA ARG A 92 -14.77 9.36 -0.61
C ARG A 92 -14.64 8.37 0.55
N ARG A 93 -13.44 8.23 1.13
CA ARG A 93 -13.15 7.23 2.17
C ARG A 93 -13.10 7.81 3.59
N CYS A 94 -12.70 9.06 3.72
CA CYS A 94 -12.56 9.72 5.01
C CYS A 94 -13.12 11.15 5.00
N LEU A 95 -13.25 11.73 6.18
CA LEU A 95 -13.78 13.07 6.40
C LEU A 95 -12.69 14.16 6.41
N ILE A 96 -11.52 13.89 5.83
CA ILE A 96 -10.45 14.90 5.71
C ILE A 96 -10.95 16.09 4.88
N THR A 97 -10.70 17.30 5.38
CA THR A 97 -11.00 18.54 4.65
C THR A 97 -9.87 18.85 3.68
N TYR A 98 -10.17 19.61 2.63
CA TYR A 98 -9.15 20.12 1.72
C TYR A 98 -8.08 20.95 2.46
N GLU A 99 -8.48 21.75 3.45
CA GLU A 99 -7.55 22.54 4.27
C GLU A 99 -6.55 21.67 5.02
N ASN A 100 -7.00 20.50 5.51
CA ASN A 100 -6.19 19.58 6.30
C ASN A 100 -5.45 18.53 5.46
N ARG A 101 -5.51 18.59 4.11
CA ARG A 101 -4.93 17.57 3.22
C ARG A 101 -3.41 17.40 3.33
N LEU A 102 -2.72 18.41 3.87
CA LEU A 102 -1.27 18.44 4.03
C LEU A 102 -0.83 18.15 5.47
N ILE A 103 -1.75 17.78 6.36
CA ILE A 103 -1.35 17.39 7.72
C ILE A 103 -0.60 16.05 7.63
N PRO A 104 0.54 15.89 8.32
CA PRO A 104 1.28 14.64 8.34
C PRO A 104 0.43 13.45 8.79
N LEU A 105 0.60 12.29 8.16
CA LEU A 105 -0.11 11.06 8.47
C LEU A 105 0.08 10.64 9.94
N THR A 106 1.19 11.01 10.57
CA THR A 106 1.45 10.80 12.01
C THR A 106 0.49 11.57 12.92
N ASP A 107 -0.03 12.69 12.43
CA ASP A 107 -0.78 13.67 13.21
C ASP A 107 -2.27 13.66 12.82
N VAL A 108 -2.66 12.83 11.85
CA VAL A 108 -4.03 12.71 11.37
C VAL A 108 -4.67 11.42 11.86
N HIS A 109 -5.74 11.58 12.63
CA HIS A 109 -6.73 10.52 12.79
C HIS A 109 -7.75 10.58 11.64
N PHE A 110 -7.59 9.71 10.66
CA PHE A 110 -8.56 9.61 9.56
C PHE A 110 -9.88 9.07 10.07
N ILE A 111 -10.86 9.96 10.20
CA ILE A 111 -12.23 9.54 10.46
C ILE A 111 -12.80 8.99 9.16
N GLN A 112 -12.95 7.67 9.10
CA GLN A 112 -13.56 6.99 7.95
C GLN A 112 -15.01 7.42 7.80
N ARG A 113 -15.45 7.53 6.54
CA ARG A 113 -16.87 7.69 6.24
C ARG A 113 -17.60 6.40 6.54
N THR A 114 -18.85 6.53 6.95
CA THR A 114 -19.76 5.40 7.13
C THR A 114 -20.98 5.57 6.25
N TYR A 115 -21.59 4.46 5.86
CA TYR A 115 -22.86 4.46 5.14
C TYR A 115 -23.94 5.31 5.84
N SER A 116 -24.07 5.17 7.17
CA SER A 116 -25.03 5.96 7.97
C SER A 116 -24.78 7.47 7.89
N GLN A 117 -23.52 7.91 7.92
CA GLN A 117 -23.19 9.33 7.75
C GLN A 117 -23.51 9.82 6.35
N HIS A 118 -23.25 8.99 5.33
CA HIS A 118 -23.60 9.32 3.93
C HIS A 118 -25.11 9.52 3.78
N GLU A 119 -25.92 8.60 4.30
CA GLU A 119 -27.40 8.70 4.29
C GLU A 119 -27.90 9.96 5.02
N LYS A 120 -27.32 10.30 6.17
CA LYS A 120 -27.65 11.55 6.87
C LYS A 120 -27.34 12.78 6.01
N CYS A 121 -26.23 12.77 5.27
CA CYS A 121 -25.91 13.86 4.33
C CYS A 121 -26.95 13.96 3.21
N LEU A 122 -27.39 12.84 2.65
CA LEU A 122 -28.45 12.79 1.63
C LEU A 122 -29.78 13.37 2.14
N GLN A 123 -30.16 13.04 3.38
CA GLN A 123 -31.36 13.61 4.00
C GLN A 123 -31.23 15.13 4.19
N LEU A 124 -30.07 15.60 4.65
CA LEU A 124 -29.81 17.03 4.84
C LEU A 124 -29.77 17.80 3.51
N LEU A 125 -29.25 17.20 2.44
CA LEU A 125 -29.18 17.82 1.11
C LEU A 125 -30.54 18.26 0.58
N LYS A 126 -31.61 17.52 0.89
CA LYS A 126 -32.99 17.86 0.50
C LYS A 126 -33.44 19.23 0.99
N ASN A 127 -32.99 19.62 2.19
CA ASN A 127 -33.40 20.86 2.85
C ASN A 127 -32.29 21.93 2.89
N LYS A 128 -31.02 21.52 2.75
CA LYS A 128 -29.84 22.38 2.86
C LYS A 128 -28.85 22.08 1.72
N PRO A 129 -29.10 22.57 0.49
CA PRO A 129 -28.27 22.26 -0.68
C PRO A 129 -26.79 22.63 -0.54
N HIS A 130 -26.46 23.63 0.28
CA HIS A 130 -25.09 24.07 0.52
C HIS A 130 -24.22 23.06 1.27
N ILE A 131 -24.82 22.06 1.94
CA ILE A 131 -24.05 21.05 2.68
C ILE A 131 -23.12 20.25 1.78
N LYS A 132 -23.43 20.13 0.47
CA LYS A 132 -22.57 19.44 -0.50
C LYS A 132 -21.14 19.98 -0.56
N PHE A 133 -20.97 21.28 -0.38
CA PHE A 133 -19.65 21.93 -0.42
C PHE A 133 -18.81 21.64 0.83
N VAL A 134 -19.45 21.19 1.91
CA VAL A 134 -18.79 20.84 3.18
C VAL A 134 -18.61 19.33 3.27
N SER A 135 -19.69 18.57 3.09
CA SER A 135 -19.69 17.11 3.25
C SER A 135 -19.08 16.37 2.07
N GLY A 136 -18.99 17.01 0.89
CA GLY A 136 -18.58 16.39 -0.36
C GLY A 136 -19.59 15.40 -0.94
N VAL A 137 -20.75 15.18 -0.31
CA VAL A 137 -21.84 14.36 -0.83
C VAL A 137 -22.73 15.24 -1.70
N VAL A 138 -22.99 14.83 -2.95
CA VAL A 138 -23.77 15.62 -3.91
C VAL A 138 -25.13 15.02 -4.25
N GLY A 139 -25.29 13.71 -4.10
CA GLY A 139 -26.52 13.00 -4.44
C GLY A 139 -26.43 11.51 -4.14
N PRO A 140 -27.53 10.76 -4.30
CA PRO A 140 -27.54 9.31 -4.12
C PRO A 140 -26.75 8.62 -5.25
N SER A 141 -26.18 7.44 -4.96
CA SER A 141 -25.62 6.61 -6.02
C SER A 141 -26.73 5.93 -6.82
N PRO A 142 -26.62 5.82 -8.16
CA PRO A 142 -27.53 4.98 -8.95
C PRO A 142 -27.42 3.49 -8.62
N LEU A 143 -26.42 3.07 -7.84
CA LEU A 143 -26.20 1.69 -7.43
C LEU A 143 -26.70 1.38 -6.02
N ASN A 144 -27.40 2.31 -5.36
CA ASN A 144 -27.89 2.11 -3.99
C ASN A 144 -28.84 0.92 -3.83
N ASP A 145 -29.50 0.48 -4.90
CA ASP A 145 -30.38 -0.71 -4.87
C ASP A 145 -29.61 -2.03 -5.05
N LEU A 146 -28.29 -1.98 -5.29
CA LEU A 146 -27.45 -3.17 -5.42
C LEU A 146 -27.20 -3.79 -4.03
N HIS A 147 -27.45 -5.08 -3.90
CA HIS A 147 -27.23 -5.81 -2.66
C HIS A 147 -25.74 -5.76 -2.26
N ASN A 148 -25.47 -5.52 -0.97
CA ASN A 148 -24.13 -5.34 -0.38
C ASN A 148 -23.30 -4.18 -0.95
N PHE A 149 -23.95 -3.18 -1.55
CA PHE A 149 -23.27 -1.96 -2.00
C PHE A 149 -23.19 -0.89 -0.90
N ASP A 150 -22.01 -0.29 -0.78
CA ASP A 150 -21.73 0.88 0.06
C ASP A 150 -20.92 1.91 -0.76
N PRO A 151 -21.44 3.11 -1.06
CA PRO A 151 -20.72 4.14 -1.82
C PRO A 151 -19.41 4.58 -1.15
N THR A 152 -19.27 4.40 0.16
CA THR A 152 -18.06 4.78 0.91
C THR A 152 -16.93 3.74 0.81
N ASN A 153 -17.27 2.48 0.51
CA ASN A 153 -16.33 1.35 0.59
C ASN A 153 -16.23 0.49 -0.68
N SER A 154 -17.19 0.57 -1.60
CA SER A 154 -17.28 -0.31 -2.78
C SER A 154 -16.36 0.08 -3.94
N PHE A 155 -15.62 1.19 -3.82
CA PHE A 155 -14.73 1.72 -4.86
C PHE A 155 -13.26 1.69 -4.39
N PRO A 156 -12.52 0.58 -4.57
CA PRO A 156 -11.08 0.47 -4.28
C PRO A 156 -10.25 1.63 -4.87
N GLY A 157 -9.05 1.85 -4.33
CA GLY A 157 -8.07 2.75 -4.96
C GLY A 157 -7.58 2.17 -6.29
N ASP A 158 -7.12 3.03 -7.18
CA ASP A 158 -6.68 2.63 -8.51
C ASP A 158 -5.17 2.82 -8.63
N ALA A 159 -4.43 1.72 -8.45
CA ALA A 159 -2.98 1.77 -8.46
C ALA A 159 -2.41 2.32 -9.79
N MET A 160 -3.10 2.09 -10.90
CA MET A 160 -2.67 2.56 -12.22
C MET A 160 -2.73 4.09 -12.28
N HIS A 161 -3.87 4.69 -11.95
CA HIS A 161 -4.02 6.14 -12.00
C HIS A 161 -3.30 6.84 -10.83
N ASP A 162 -3.43 6.31 -9.61
CA ASP A 162 -2.87 6.93 -8.41
C ASP A 162 -1.33 6.89 -8.43
N PHE A 163 -0.73 5.75 -8.80
CA PHE A 163 0.73 5.61 -8.79
C PHE A 163 1.37 5.71 -10.16
N PHE A 164 0.93 4.95 -11.16
CA PHE A 164 1.68 4.86 -12.42
C PHE A 164 1.55 6.15 -13.24
N GLU A 165 0.36 6.75 -13.25
CA GLU A 165 0.13 8.04 -13.88
C GLU A 165 0.31 9.23 -12.93
N GLY A 166 0.08 9.03 -11.64
CA GLY A 166 0.23 10.04 -10.59
C GLY A 166 1.65 10.12 -10.03
N VAL A 167 1.91 9.38 -8.94
CA VAL A 167 3.11 9.61 -8.11
C VAL A 167 4.43 9.21 -8.80
N CYS A 168 4.48 8.10 -9.54
CA CYS A 168 5.70 7.62 -10.19
C CYS A 168 6.38 8.66 -11.09
N PRO A 169 5.67 9.29 -12.06
CA PRO A 169 6.29 10.29 -12.93
C PRO A 169 6.73 11.55 -12.17
N LEU A 170 6.10 11.90 -11.04
CA LEU A 170 6.55 13.01 -10.19
C LEU A 170 7.92 12.73 -9.59
N ILE A 171 8.12 11.52 -9.02
CA ILE A 171 9.41 11.13 -8.44
C ILE A 171 10.50 10.99 -9.51
N ILE A 172 10.18 10.44 -10.68
CA ILE A 172 11.12 10.39 -11.81
C ILE A 172 11.55 11.81 -12.20
N MET A 173 10.60 12.74 -12.37
CA MET A 173 10.91 14.12 -12.74
C MET A 173 11.78 14.81 -11.66
N ALA A 174 11.49 14.58 -10.39
CA ALA A 174 12.28 15.11 -9.27
C ALA A 174 13.74 14.62 -9.32
N MET A 175 13.96 13.31 -9.49
CA MET A 175 15.31 12.73 -9.62
C MET A 175 16.06 13.28 -10.83
N LEU A 176 15.41 13.39 -11.99
CA LEU A 176 16.03 13.92 -13.20
C LEU A 176 16.42 15.39 -13.06
N LYS A 177 15.58 16.20 -12.41
CA LYS A 177 15.88 17.61 -12.15
C LYS A 177 16.99 17.80 -11.11
N GLU A 178 16.99 17.00 -10.05
CA GLU A 178 18.08 16.98 -9.06
C GLU A 178 19.41 16.65 -9.74
N ALA A 179 19.45 15.58 -10.54
CA ALA A 179 20.66 15.17 -11.26
C ALA A 179 21.19 16.27 -12.18
N SER A 180 20.30 16.98 -12.89
CA SER A 180 20.69 18.11 -13.74
C SER A 180 21.12 19.34 -12.94
N GLY A 181 20.48 19.63 -11.81
CA GLY A 181 20.86 20.73 -10.92
C GLY A 181 22.25 20.53 -10.30
N LEU A 182 22.58 19.28 -9.96
CA LEU A 182 23.91 18.86 -9.51
C LEU A 182 24.94 18.76 -10.65
N ARG A 183 24.56 19.09 -11.88
CA ARG A 183 25.39 19.01 -13.10
C ARG A 183 25.96 17.61 -13.37
N LEU A 184 25.28 16.56 -12.90
CA LEU A 184 25.69 15.17 -13.15
C LEU A 184 25.31 14.72 -14.57
N ILE A 185 24.25 15.29 -15.13
CA ILE A 185 23.76 15.02 -16.48
C ILE A 185 23.03 16.24 -17.03
N THR A 186 23.09 16.47 -18.35
CA THR A 186 22.30 17.52 -19.01
C THR A 186 20.94 16.98 -19.45
N PHE A 187 19.97 17.85 -19.74
CA PHE A 187 18.69 17.43 -20.31
C PHE A 187 18.85 16.69 -21.64
N ASN A 188 19.80 17.11 -22.49
CA ASN A 188 20.17 16.37 -23.70
C ASN A 188 20.75 14.99 -23.37
N GLY A 189 21.57 14.89 -22.31
CA GLY A 189 22.10 13.61 -21.83
C GLY A 189 21.00 12.66 -21.35
N ILE A 190 19.99 13.17 -20.63
CA ILE A 190 18.82 12.40 -20.19
C ILE A 190 18.06 11.87 -21.40
N GLN A 191 17.73 12.75 -22.35
CA GLN A 191 17.04 12.36 -23.58
C GLN A 191 17.81 11.26 -24.30
N ASN A 192 19.10 11.49 -24.59
CA ASN A 192 19.95 10.53 -25.28
C ASN A 192 20.03 9.17 -24.57
N ARG A 193 20.08 9.13 -23.23
CA ARG A 193 20.07 7.87 -22.49
C ARG A 193 18.75 7.12 -22.64
N THR A 194 17.62 7.83 -22.52
CA THR A 194 16.30 7.19 -22.64
C THR A 194 15.99 6.76 -24.08
N GLU A 195 16.51 7.46 -25.09
CA GLU A 195 16.38 7.08 -26.51
C GLU A 195 17.13 5.80 -26.82
N ASN A 196 18.36 5.66 -26.30
CA ASN A 196 19.28 4.59 -26.64
C ASN A 196 19.27 3.40 -25.65
N PHE A 197 18.50 3.47 -24.57
CA PHE A 197 18.39 2.37 -23.63
C PHE A 197 17.78 1.12 -24.29
N VAL A 198 18.43 -0.02 -24.10
CA VAL A 198 17.99 -1.31 -24.63
C VAL A 198 17.08 -1.98 -23.62
N TYR A 199 15.80 -2.12 -23.98
CA TYR A 199 14.79 -2.76 -23.15
C TYR A 199 14.80 -4.27 -23.35
N GLY A 200 14.63 -5.03 -22.27
CA GLY A 200 14.52 -6.48 -22.33
C GLY A 200 13.23 -6.96 -23.00
N GLU A 201 13.17 -8.25 -23.31
CA GLU A 201 12.00 -8.88 -23.95
C GLU A 201 10.70 -8.61 -23.17
N PHE A 202 10.74 -8.76 -21.85
CA PHE A 202 9.60 -8.52 -20.96
C PHE A 202 9.15 -7.05 -20.86
N ASP A 203 9.97 -6.11 -21.29
CA ASP A 203 9.72 -4.67 -21.19
C ASP A 203 9.38 -4.04 -22.54
N THR A 204 9.59 -4.78 -23.64
CA THR A 204 9.45 -4.28 -25.01
C THR A 204 8.02 -3.84 -25.33
N SER A 205 7.02 -4.58 -24.83
CA SER A 205 5.60 -4.26 -25.00
C SER A 205 5.19 -2.95 -24.29
N ASN A 206 5.94 -2.54 -23.26
CA ASN A 206 5.69 -1.36 -22.45
C ASN A 206 6.86 -0.36 -22.53
N LYS A 207 7.63 -0.36 -23.62
CA LYS A 207 8.74 0.57 -23.81
C LYS A 207 8.22 2.02 -23.74
N PRO A 208 8.73 2.87 -22.83
CA PRO A 208 8.33 4.27 -22.75
C PRO A 208 8.87 5.07 -23.94
N PRO A 209 8.16 6.13 -24.36
CA PRO A 209 8.73 7.11 -25.27
C PRO A 209 9.92 7.80 -24.60
N PRO A 210 10.92 8.26 -25.37
CA PRO A 210 12.05 8.98 -24.80
C PRO A 210 11.65 10.26 -24.08
N ILE A 211 12.41 10.62 -23.03
CA ILE A 211 12.17 11.84 -22.25
C ILE A 211 12.84 13.01 -22.97
N LEU A 212 12.07 13.78 -23.74
CA LEU A 212 12.60 14.89 -24.51
C LEU A 212 12.93 16.09 -23.62
N VAL A 213 13.84 16.96 -24.04
CA VAL A 213 14.16 18.21 -23.31
C VAL A 213 12.89 19.03 -22.98
N LYS A 214 11.94 19.10 -23.91
CA LYS A 214 10.64 19.78 -23.69
C LYS A 214 9.82 19.17 -22.53
N ASN A 215 9.93 17.86 -22.32
CA ASN A 215 9.24 17.17 -21.23
C ASN A 215 9.78 17.60 -19.86
N LEU A 216 11.11 17.71 -19.76
CA LEU A 216 11.81 18.13 -18.54
C LEU A 216 11.52 19.61 -18.20
N ASN A 217 11.49 20.47 -19.22
CA ASN A 217 11.10 21.87 -19.06
C ASN A 217 9.65 22.01 -18.57
N ASN A 218 8.74 21.21 -19.12
CA ASN A 218 7.30 21.30 -18.83
C ASN A 218 6.86 20.45 -17.62
N ASN A 219 7.78 19.80 -16.90
CA ASN A 219 7.47 18.88 -15.79
C ASN A 219 6.48 17.76 -16.17
N HIS A 220 6.56 17.23 -17.39
CA HIS A 220 5.56 16.29 -17.89
C HIS A 220 6.20 15.10 -18.61
N ILE A 221 6.07 13.91 -18.02
CA ILE A 221 6.50 12.63 -18.60
C ILE A 221 5.37 12.05 -19.44
N VAL A 222 5.64 11.81 -20.73
CA VAL A 222 4.69 11.26 -21.69
C VAL A 222 4.70 9.73 -21.65
N GLY A 223 3.56 9.11 -21.97
CA GLY A 223 3.39 7.66 -22.06
C GLY A 223 2.10 7.21 -21.39
N SER A 224 1.68 5.99 -21.71
CA SER A 224 0.63 5.28 -20.96
C SER A 224 1.09 4.94 -19.53
N ALA A 225 0.14 4.57 -18.66
CA ALA A 225 0.44 4.12 -17.31
C ALA A 225 1.50 3.00 -17.26
N SER A 226 1.37 1.97 -18.09
CA SER A 226 2.33 0.85 -18.11
C SER A 226 3.72 1.28 -18.57
N GLN A 227 3.80 2.21 -19.53
CA GLN A 227 5.07 2.79 -19.98
C GLN A 227 5.74 3.63 -18.88
N LYS A 228 4.97 4.46 -18.16
CA LYS A 228 5.48 5.25 -17.03
C LYS A 228 5.98 4.35 -15.90
N TYR A 229 5.25 3.27 -15.60
CA TYR A 229 5.68 2.28 -14.61
C TYR A 229 6.92 1.49 -15.06
N CYS A 230 7.01 1.16 -16.36
CA CYS A 230 8.21 0.55 -16.94
C CYS A 230 9.45 1.45 -16.74
N LEU A 231 9.31 2.74 -17.07
CA LEU A 231 10.36 3.73 -16.81
C LEU A 231 10.71 3.83 -15.31
N PHE A 232 9.70 3.86 -14.43
CA PHE A 232 9.92 3.90 -12.97
C PHE A 232 10.71 2.70 -12.48
N ARG A 233 10.33 1.48 -12.87
CA ARG A 233 11.01 0.24 -12.47
C ARG A 233 12.44 0.16 -12.99
N LEU A 234 12.68 0.60 -14.22
CA LEU A 234 14.00 0.54 -14.87
C LEU A 234 14.87 1.77 -14.59
N PHE A 235 14.36 2.78 -13.89
CA PHE A 235 15.09 4.02 -13.59
C PHE A 235 16.48 3.78 -12.99
N PRO A 236 16.67 2.90 -11.97
CA PRO A 236 17.98 2.65 -11.38
C PRO A 236 18.97 2.00 -12.35
N ILE A 237 18.47 1.32 -13.39
CA ILE A 237 19.31 0.68 -14.41
C ILE A 237 19.71 1.70 -15.47
N ILE A 238 18.75 2.50 -15.95
CA ILE A 238 18.98 3.56 -16.95
C ILE A 238 19.96 4.63 -16.44
N PHE A 239 19.92 4.93 -15.14
CA PHE A 239 20.72 5.98 -14.50
C PHE A 239 21.59 5.46 -13.34
N SER A 240 22.11 4.24 -13.47
CA SER A 240 22.89 3.54 -12.43
C SER A 240 24.09 4.32 -11.88
N ASP A 241 24.75 5.10 -12.72
CA ASP A 241 25.88 5.97 -12.35
C ASP A 241 25.48 7.25 -11.59
N LEU A 242 24.18 7.53 -11.51
CA LEU A 242 23.62 8.75 -10.90
C LEU A 242 22.90 8.49 -9.59
N VAL A 243 22.14 7.39 -9.47
CA VAL A 243 21.13 7.20 -8.42
C VAL A 243 21.66 7.37 -6.99
N GLU A 244 22.85 6.86 -6.67
CA GLU A 244 23.44 6.98 -5.32
C GLU A 244 23.79 8.42 -4.93
N LYS A 245 23.93 9.33 -5.91
CA LYS A 245 24.25 10.74 -5.70
C LYS A 245 23.01 11.60 -5.46
N LEU A 246 21.81 11.04 -5.62
CA LEU A 246 20.54 11.78 -5.54
C LEU A 246 19.88 11.55 -4.18
N GLN A 247 19.53 12.61 -3.47
CA GLN A 247 18.75 12.50 -2.23
C GLN A 247 17.33 12.01 -2.52
N SER A 248 16.75 12.44 -3.65
CA SER A 248 15.42 11.98 -4.08
C SER A 248 15.36 10.48 -4.41
N PHE A 249 16.51 9.81 -4.60
CA PHE A 249 16.54 8.36 -4.76
C PHE A 249 16.07 7.62 -3.50
N LYS A 250 16.26 8.19 -2.31
CA LYS A 250 15.70 7.61 -1.07
C LYS A 250 14.17 7.59 -1.10
N ILE A 251 13.55 8.64 -1.66
CA ILE A 251 12.09 8.74 -1.83
C ILE A 251 11.61 7.69 -2.82
N TYR A 252 12.36 7.52 -3.92
CA TYR A 252 12.12 6.47 -4.89
C TYR A 252 12.14 5.07 -4.27
N LEU A 253 13.11 4.75 -3.40
CA LEU A 253 13.20 3.44 -2.75
C LEU A 253 11.98 3.15 -1.87
N VAL A 254 11.55 4.11 -1.06
CA VAL A 254 10.34 3.96 -0.23
C VAL A 254 9.10 3.76 -1.09
N LEU A 255 8.93 4.55 -2.15
CA LEU A 255 7.81 4.40 -3.09
C LEU A 255 7.85 3.05 -3.82
N ARG A 256 9.05 2.57 -4.17
CA ARG A 256 9.25 1.29 -4.85
C ARG A 256 8.81 0.14 -3.95
N GLU A 257 9.23 0.14 -2.68
CA GLU A 257 8.81 -0.87 -1.70
C GLU A 257 7.29 -0.84 -1.46
N LEU A 258 6.70 0.36 -1.37
CA LEU A 258 5.25 0.51 -1.24
C LEU A 258 4.52 -0.07 -2.45
N LEU A 259 4.98 0.22 -3.66
CA LEU A 259 4.42 -0.31 -4.90
C LEU A 259 4.57 -1.82 -5.03
N ASP A 260 5.71 -2.38 -4.63
CA ASP A 260 5.93 -3.82 -4.65
C ASP A 260 4.91 -4.53 -3.74
N MET A 261 4.56 -3.96 -2.59
CA MET A 261 3.50 -4.50 -1.73
C MET A 261 2.08 -4.31 -2.29
N ILE A 262 1.79 -3.15 -2.90
CA ILE A 262 0.47 -2.89 -3.51
C ILE A 262 0.19 -3.86 -4.65
N LEU A 263 1.21 -4.14 -5.47
CA LEU A 263 1.12 -4.99 -6.65
C LEU A 263 1.39 -6.47 -6.37
N ALA A 264 1.90 -6.80 -5.18
CA ALA A 264 2.18 -8.18 -4.80
C ALA A 264 0.92 -9.05 -4.76
N PHE A 265 1.14 -10.32 -5.10
CA PHE A 265 0.15 -11.38 -4.90
C PHE A 265 0.85 -12.63 -4.34
N PRO A 266 0.30 -13.30 -3.31
CA PRO A 266 -0.90 -12.91 -2.54
C PRO A 266 -0.61 -11.72 -1.61
N ARG A 267 -1.63 -10.90 -1.34
CA ARG A 267 -1.53 -9.80 -0.36
C ARG A 267 -1.80 -10.34 1.05
N ARG A 268 -0.89 -10.07 1.99
CA ARG A 268 -1.01 -10.52 3.38
C ARG A 268 -1.49 -9.37 4.26
N LYS A 269 -2.52 -9.61 5.08
CA LYS A 269 -2.99 -8.60 6.06
C LYS A 269 -1.90 -8.19 7.05
N SER A 270 -0.97 -9.08 7.36
CA SER A 270 0.19 -8.81 8.22
C SER A 270 1.13 -7.72 7.66
N TRP A 271 1.04 -7.40 6.36
CA TRP A 271 1.82 -6.31 5.76
C TRP A 271 1.21 -4.93 5.99
N LEU A 272 -0.06 -4.82 6.40
CA LEU A 272 -0.75 -3.54 6.53
C LEU A 272 -0.03 -2.53 7.46
N PRO A 273 0.46 -2.92 8.66
CA PRO A 273 1.21 -1.99 9.51
C PRO A 273 2.51 -1.50 8.87
N PHE A 274 3.19 -2.38 8.12
CA PHE A 274 4.40 -2.03 7.41
C PHE A 274 4.11 -1.10 6.21
N MET A 275 3.05 -1.37 5.45
CA MET A 275 2.59 -0.47 4.39
C MET A 275 2.20 0.91 4.93
N GLU A 276 1.54 0.99 6.08
CA GLU A 276 1.21 2.25 6.76
C GLU A 276 2.49 3.01 7.14
N THR A 277 3.47 2.32 7.72
CA THR A 277 4.78 2.90 8.04
C THR A 277 5.49 3.44 6.81
N LEU A 278 5.51 2.70 5.70
CA LEU A 278 6.08 3.18 4.44
C LEU A 278 5.33 4.38 3.87
N ALA A 279 4.00 4.39 3.96
CA ALA A 279 3.19 5.52 3.49
C ALA A 279 3.46 6.80 4.31
N ILE A 280 3.58 6.67 5.64
CA ILE A 280 3.99 7.76 6.54
C ILE A 280 5.39 8.27 6.14
N ASN A 281 6.37 7.37 6.04
CA ASN A 281 7.73 7.74 5.66
C ASN A 281 7.78 8.45 4.30
N PHE A 282 7.06 7.92 3.31
CA PHE A 282 6.97 8.52 1.98
C PHE A 282 6.43 9.95 2.06
N GLN A 283 5.33 10.18 2.78
CA GLN A 283 4.75 11.52 2.92
C GLN A 283 5.71 12.48 3.65
N CYS A 284 6.29 12.07 4.78
CA CYS A 284 7.24 12.91 5.51
C CYS A 284 8.42 13.35 4.63
N MET A 285 8.93 12.45 3.80
CA MET A 285 10.00 12.77 2.85
C MET A 285 9.51 13.72 1.75
N MET A 286 8.28 13.55 1.25
CA MET A 286 7.68 14.45 0.27
C MET A 286 7.44 15.86 0.85
N ASP A 287 6.95 15.99 2.07
CA ASP A 287 6.68 17.28 2.71
C ASP A 287 7.97 18.08 2.97
N SER A 288 9.03 17.40 3.41
CA SER A 288 10.37 18.01 3.58
C SER A 288 10.97 18.53 2.25
N SER A 289 10.53 18.00 1.11
CA SER A 289 10.99 18.40 -0.22
C SER A 289 10.24 19.61 -0.79
N HIS A 290 9.08 19.97 -0.24
CA HIS A 290 8.26 21.11 -0.66
C HIS A 290 8.71 22.45 -0.04
N SER A 291 9.51 22.43 1.03
CA SER A 291 10.21 23.62 1.54
C SER A 291 11.56 23.79 0.84
N ARG A 292 11.74 24.91 0.11
CA ARG A 292 12.97 25.38 -0.56
C ARG A 292 14.26 24.64 -0.17
N PHE A 293 14.71 23.79 -1.09
CA PHE A 293 15.77 22.78 -0.98
C PHE A 293 17.21 23.32 -0.85
N GLY A 294 17.45 24.39 -0.07
CA GLY A 294 18.73 25.10 -0.06
C GLY A 294 19.52 25.14 1.25
N GLN A 295 18.92 24.95 2.44
CA GLN A 295 19.62 25.28 3.70
C GLN A 295 19.41 24.32 4.90
N GLN A 296 18.68 23.22 4.77
CA GLN A 296 18.40 22.34 5.93
C GLN A 296 18.71 20.85 5.75
N LEU A 297 19.51 20.47 4.75
CA LEU A 297 20.10 19.12 4.69
C LEU A 297 21.22 18.90 5.73
N ALA A 298 21.52 19.90 6.56
CA ALA A 298 22.50 19.81 7.65
C ALA A 298 21.86 19.64 9.05
N GLN A 299 20.53 19.53 9.18
CA GLN A 299 19.86 19.40 10.49
C GLN A 299 18.86 18.25 10.63
N PHE A 300 18.61 17.45 9.59
CA PHE A 300 17.88 16.18 9.74
C PHE A 300 18.83 15.00 9.94
N ASP A 301 19.64 15.08 11.00
CA ASP A 301 20.20 13.87 11.59
C ASP A 301 19.13 13.32 12.55
N GLN A 302 18.33 12.38 12.03
CA GLN A 302 17.53 11.37 12.76
C GLN A 302 16.61 10.63 11.77
N THR A 303 17.21 9.85 10.86
CA THR A 303 16.47 8.98 9.92
C THR A 303 16.40 7.56 10.48
N LEU A 304 15.24 6.91 10.31
CA LEU A 304 15.04 5.49 10.60
C LEU A 304 15.99 4.66 9.71
N LEU A 305 17.06 4.11 10.28
CA LEU A 305 18.05 3.31 9.54
C LEU A 305 17.79 1.82 9.77
N ARG A 306 17.77 1.01 8.71
CA ARG A 306 17.59 -0.45 8.78
C ARG A 306 18.93 -1.17 8.81
N PHE A 307 19.03 -2.22 9.62
CA PHE A 307 20.23 -3.04 9.75
C PHE A 307 19.89 -4.53 9.65
N SER A 308 20.82 -5.33 9.13
CA SER A 308 20.73 -6.81 9.13
C SER A 308 21.21 -7.42 10.47
N GLU A 309 22.04 -6.68 11.20
CA GLU A 309 22.65 -7.09 12.46
C GLU A 309 22.86 -5.87 13.38
N LEU A 310 22.72 -6.06 14.69
CA LEU A 310 23.04 -5.10 15.74
C LEU A 310 23.85 -5.79 16.83
N ILE A 311 24.98 -5.20 17.22
CA ILE A 311 25.70 -5.57 18.44
C ILE A 311 25.30 -4.60 19.54
N TYR A 312 24.63 -5.08 20.58
CA TYR A 312 24.17 -4.28 21.72
C TYR A 312 24.38 -5.04 23.03
N ASN A 313 25.02 -4.41 24.01
CA ASN A 313 25.38 -5.03 25.31
C ASN A 313 26.03 -6.42 25.18
N HIS A 314 27.02 -6.55 24.29
CA HIS A 314 27.75 -7.80 23.99
C HIS A 314 26.92 -8.94 23.36
N ILE A 315 25.70 -8.65 22.91
CA ILE A 315 24.83 -9.61 22.23
C ILE A 315 24.68 -9.18 20.77
N ILE A 316 24.70 -10.18 19.90
CA ILE A 316 24.51 -9.99 18.47
C ILE A 316 23.05 -10.31 18.15
N TYR A 317 22.28 -9.28 17.83
CA TYR A 317 20.92 -9.37 17.31
C TYR A 317 20.98 -9.45 15.79
N LYS A 318 20.38 -10.49 15.20
CA LYS A 318 20.34 -10.71 13.76
C LYS A 318 18.92 -10.75 13.25
N GLN A 319 18.72 -10.26 12.05
CA GLN A 319 17.48 -10.48 11.32
C GLN A 319 17.20 -11.99 11.20
N TYR A 320 15.95 -12.37 11.44
CA TYR A 320 15.39 -13.72 11.46
C TYR A 320 15.85 -14.66 12.58
N ALA A 321 16.72 -14.21 13.49
CA ALA A 321 17.08 -14.99 14.66
C ALA A 321 15.99 -14.90 15.74
N VAL A 322 15.89 -15.97 16.56
CA VAL A 322 14.92 -16.09 17.64
C VAL A 322 15.55 -15.76 19.00
N TYR A 323 14.84 -15.07 19.87
CA TYR A 323 15.31 -14.69 21.21
C TYR A 323 14.21 -14.95 22.25
N VAL A 324 14.64 -15.20 23.49
CA VAL A 324 13.73 -15.29 24.65
C VAL A 324 13.48 -13.89 25.17
N TYR A 325 12.21 -13.50 25.30
CA TYR A 325 11.84 -12.16 25.77
C TYR A 325 11.24 -12.15 27.17
N ASP A 326 10.56 -13.23 27.56
CA ASP A 326 10.07 -13.41 28.92
C ASP A 326 9.97 -14.90 29.30
N LEU A 327 9.65 -15.16 30.57
CA LEU A 327 9.32 -16.48 31.08
C LEU A 327 7.88 -16.50 31.60
N GLN A 328 7.15 -17.58 31.32
CA GLN A 328 5.81 -17.76 31.87
C GLN A 328 5.90 -18.07 33.38
N HIS A 329 5.31 -17.20 34.21
CA HIS A 329 5.49 -17.13 35.67
C HIS A 329 5.23 -18.41 36.49
N VAL A 330 4.49 -19.38 35.96
CA VAL A 330 4.07 -20.58 36.71
C VAL A 330 5.05 -21.74 36.52
N GLU A 331 5.76 -21.81 35.39
CA GLU A 331 6.57 -22.97 35.00
C GLU A 331 7.92 -22.60 34.37
N ASP A 332 8.32 -21.32 34.40
CA ASP A 332 9.55 -20.81 33.77
C ASP A 332 9.69 -21.19 32.29
N ILE A 333 8.56 -21.38 31.58
CA ILE A 333 8.55 -21.70 30.15
C ILE A 333 9.02 -20.47 29.37
N PRO A 334 10.04 -20.59 28.51
CA PRO A 334 10.52 -19.47 27.70
C PRO A 334 9.47 -19.05 26.67
N LEU A 335 9.29 -17.74 26.56
CA LEU A 335 8.51 -17.09 25.51
C LEU A 335 9.47 -16.46 24.51
N PHE A 336 9.20 -16.68 23.23
CA PHE A 336 10.13 -16.34 22.16
C PHE A 336 9.57 -15.24 21.24
N PHE A 337 10.48 -14.53 20.57
CA PHE A 337 10.14 -13.80 19.34
C PHE A 337 11.20 -14.05 18.27
N GLN A 338 10.80 -13.89 17.02
CA GLN A 338 11.70 -13.84 15.87
C GLN A 338 11.86 -12.40 15.40
N ILE A 339 13.09 -11.93 15.22
CA ILE A 339 13.33 -10.58 14.68
C ILE A 339 13.04 -10.58 13.18
N HIS A 340 12.10 -9.78 12.71
CA HIS A 340 11.90 -9.55 11.28
C HIS A 340 12.75 -8.39 10.76
N TYR A 341 12.88 -7.31 11.54
CA TYR A 341 13.64 -6.12 11.15
C TYR A 341 14.32 -5.47 12.35
N ILE A 342 15.50 -4.89 12.11
CA ILE A 342 16.24 -4.09 13.09
C ILE A 342 16.33 -2.67 12.55
N PHE A 343 15.90 -1.71 13.36
CA PHE A 343 15.91 -0.29 13.02
C PHE A 343 16.61 0.55 14.09
N LYS A 344 17.15 1.69 13.67
CA LYS A 344 17.60 2.78 14.54
C LYS A 344 16.79 4.03 14.25
N TYR A 345 16.06 4.54 15.23
CA TYR A 345 15.28 5.78 15.14
C TYR A 345 15.60 6.68 16.32
N ASN A 346 15.88 7.97 16.09
CA ASN A 346 16.14 8.94 17.17
C ASN A 346 17.16 8.46 18.24
N GLN A 347 18.25 7.82 17.77
CA GLN A 347 19.29 7.17 18.60
C GLN A 347 18.84 5.95 19.41
N GLN A 348 17.59 5.51 19.29
CA GLN A 348 17.05 4.29 19.90
C GLN A 348 17.03 3.14 18.91
N TRP A 349 17.33 1.94 19.39
CA TRP A 349 17.23 0.70 18.62
C TRP A 349 15.84 0.10 18.79
N ILE A 350 15.27 -0.38 17.70
CA ILE A 350 13.93 -0.94 17.65
C ILE A 350 13.96 -2.21 16.82
N PHE A 351 13.39 -3.29 17.34
CA PHE A 351 13.16 -4.53 16.62
C PHE A 351 11.67 -4.63 16.27
N ILE A 352 11.40 -4.96 15.01
CA ILE A 352 10.10 -5.50 14.62
C ILE A 352 10.21 -7.01 14.72
N VAL A 353 9.39 -7.60 15.58
CA VAL A 353 9.47 -9.01 15.92
C VAL A 353 8.13 -9.69 15.71
N ASP A 354 8.15 -10.99 15.44
CA ASP A 354 6.97 -11.84 15.53
C ASP A 354 7.04 -12.63 16.83
N PHE A 355 6.04 -12.50 17.69
CA PHE A 355 5.97 -13.29 18.92
C PHE A 355 5.62 -14.73 18.58
N LEU A 356 6.28 -15.68 19.24
CA LEU A 356 6.06 -17.11 19.03
C LEU A 356 5.42 -17.72 20.26
N ASN A 357 4.35 -18.49 20.07
CA ASN A 357 3.76 -19.32 21.11
C ASN A 357 4.67 -20.52 21.35
N THR A 358 4.85 -20.88 22.62
CA THR A 358 5.54 -22.12 22.99
C THR A 358 4.51 -23.23 23.13
N ASP A 359 4.34 -24.03 22.08
CA ASP A 359 3.30 -25.07 21.99
C ASP A 359 3.62 -26.32 22.81
N GLY A 360 4.87 -26.47 23.23
CA GLY A 360 5.31 -27.52 24.14
C GLY A 360 6.80 -27.85 24.00
N PHE A 361 7.29 -28.77 24.82
CA PHE A 361 8.69 -29.21 24.77
C PHE A 361 8.81 -30.64 24.23
N SER A 362 9.67 -30.84 23.24
CA SER A 362 9.99 -32.17 22.71
C SER A 362 11.17 -32.76 23.48
N THR A 363 10.91 -33.75 24.34
CA THR A 363 11.98 -34.47 25.07
C THR A 363 12.88 -35.30 24.15
N LYS A 364 12.36 -35.76 23.00
CA LYS A 364 13.13 -36.52 21.99
C LYS A 364 14.16 -35.66 21.26
N LEU A 365 13.80 -34.42 20.92
CA LEU A 365 14.66 -33.48 20.17
C LEU A 365 15.33 -32.45 21.09
N TRP A 366 15.00 -32.49 22.38
CA TRP A 366 15.44 -31.54 23.40
C TRP A 366 15.26 -30.08 22.96
N SER A 367 14.06 -29.74 22.47
CA SER A 367 13.76 -28.43 21.87
C SER A 367 12.31 -28.02 22.10
N TYR A 368 12.08 -26.72 22.18
CA TYR A 368 10.75 -26.14 22.27
C TYR A 368 10.09 -26.12 20.89
N LYS A 369 8.85 -26.60 20.82
CA LYS A 369 7.97 -26.41 19.67
C LYS A 369 7.39 -25.02 19.76
N VAL A 370 7.50 -24.27 18.67
CA VAL A 370 6.99 -22.91 18.60
C VAL A 370 6.12 -22.72 17.36
N SER A 371 5.13 -21.85 17.47
CA SER A 371 4.31 -21.41 16.34
C SER A 371 4.25 -19.89 16.31
N SER A 372 4.22 -19.31 15.11
CA SER A 372 3.97 -17.88 14.95
C SER A 372 2.61 -17.54 15.52
N CYS A 373 2.55 -16.44 16.28
CA CYS A 373 1.28 -15.89 16.76
C CYS A 373 0.58 -14.99 15.74
N ASP A 374 1.17 -14.80 14.54
CA ASP A 374 0.81 -13.74 13.58
C ASP A 374 0.74 -12.34 14.23
N ARG A 375 1.49 -12.15 15.33
CA ARG A 375 1.42 -10.96 16.19
C ARG A 375 2.76 -10.25 16.14
N LEU A 376 2.84 -9.26 15.28
CA LEU A 376 4.01 -8.39 15.20
C LEU A 376 4.06 -7.43 16.39
N GLY A 377 5.22 -7.38 17.02
CA GLY A 377 5.55 -6.51 18.14
C GLY A 377 6.68 -5.54 17.80
N ILE A 378 6.72 -4.45 18.55
CA ILE A 378 7.84 -3.52 18.58
C ILE A 378 8.56 -3.75 19.91
N VAL A 379 9.84 -4.10 19.85
CA VAL A 379 10.65 -4.41 21.04
C VAL A 379 11.95 -3.62 20.98
N SER A 380 12.30 -2.90 22.05
CA SER A 380 13.65 -2.34 22.17
C SER A 380 14.59 -3.40 22.77
N PRO A 381 15.87 -3.46 22.38
CA PRO A 381 16.85 -4.27 23.11
C PRO A 381 16.96 -3.88 24.59
N ASN A 382 16.54 -2.68 24.98
CA ASN A 382 16.47 -2.25 26.38
C ASN A 382 15.34 -2.91 27.18
N ASP A 383 14.29 -3.39 26.50
CA ASP A 383 13.12 -4.00 27.15
C ASP A 383 13.34 -5.50 27.42
N LEU A 384 14.44 -6.07 26.93
CA LEU A 384 14.76 -7.48 27.08
C LEU A 384 15.31 -7.78 28.47
N LYS A 385 14.62 -8.66 29.19
CA LYS A 385 15.04 -9.13 30.53
C LYS A 385 16.11 -10.23 30.47
N TYR A 386 16.16 -10.95 29.35
CA TYR A 386 17.02 -12.11 29.12
C TYR A 386 17.91 -11.86 27.92
N PHE A 387 19.19 -12.19 28.10
CA PHE A 387 20.25 -11.81 27.18
C PHE A 387 21.00 -13.05 26.73
N HIS A 388 20.55 -13.60 25.60
CA HIS A 388 21.10 -14.82 25.01
C HIS A 388 21.55 -14.60 23.57
N LYS A 389 22.48 -15.45 23.12
CA LYS A 389 22.84 -15.53 21.70
C LYS A 389 21.57 -15.89 20.91
N GLY A 390 21.41 -15.30 19.73
CA GLY A 390 20.33 -15.65 18.81
C GLY A 390 20.21 -17.16 18.65
N LEU A 391 19.01 -17.67 18.85
CA LEU A 391 18.65 -19.07 18.74
C LEU A 391 18.25 -19.36 17.31
N ASP A 392 18.64 -20.54 16.84
CA ASP A 392 18.25 -21.01 15.52
C ASP A 392 16.82 -21.59 15.58
N LEU A 393 16.01 -21.19 14.60
CA LEU A 393 14.71 -21.78 14.31
C LEU A 393 14.88 -22.78 13.16
N TYR A 394 14.47 -24.02 13.37
CA TYR A 394 14.57 -25.07 12.35
C TYR A 394 13.27 -25.86 12.25
N GLU A 395 13.02 -26.45 11.09
CA GLU A 395 11.79 -27.18 10.78
C GLU A 395 12.07 -28.68 10.66
N VAL A 396 11.29 -29.51 11.36
CA VAL A 396 11.32 -30.97 11.26
C VAL A 396 9.88 -31.48 11.25
N ASP A 397 9.50 -32.25 10.23
CA ASP A 397 8.16 -32.82 10.10
C ASP A 397 7.03 -31.78 10.25
N GLN A 398 7.18 -30.60 9.62
CA GLN A 398 6.25 -29.45 9.70
C GLN A 398 6.15 -28.79 11.09
N LEU A 399 7.06 -29.09 12.01
CA LEU A 399 7.15 -28.45 13.32
C LEU A 399 8.33 -27.47 13.35
N HIS A 400 8.09 -26.25 13.81
CA HIS A 400 9.16 -25.30 14.08
C HIS A 400 9.71 -25.50 15.49
N LEU A 401 11.04 -25.57 15.60
CA LEU A 401 11.74 -25.96 16.81
C LEU A 401 12.83 -24.94 17.17
N VAL A 402 12.95 -24.66 18.46
CA VAL A 402 13.98 -23.79 19.04
C VAL A 402 14.74 -24.56 20.10
N ASN A 403 16.07 -24.64 19.99
CA ASN A 403 16.92 -25.33 20.94
C ASN A 403 17.58 -24.35 21.92
N LEU A 404 17.52 -24.65 23.21
CA LEU A 404 18.23 -23.94 24.27
C LEU A 404 19.35 -24.84 24.79
N THR A 405 20.56 -24.66 24.26
CA THR A 405 21.74 -25.47 24.65
C THR A 405 22.43 -24.96 25.92
N SER A 406 21.93 -23.87 26.54
CA SER A 406 22.55 -23.24 27.71
C SER A 406 21.52 -22.73 28.72
N ARG A 407 21.95 -22.56 29.98
CA ARG A 407 21.11 -22.07 31.08
C ARG A 407 20.80 -20.58 30.91
N LEU A 408 19.53 -20.20 31.11
CA LEU A 408 19.11 -18.79 31.05
C LEU A 408 19.72 -18.00 32.22
N THR A 409 20.30 -16.83 31.92
CA THR A 409 20.89 -15.93 32.93
C THR A 409 20.17 -14.60 32.88
N LYS A 410 19.46 -14.27 33.97
CA LYS A 410 18.83 -12.97 34.18
C LYS A 410 19.90 -11.94 34.57
N GLN A 411 19.81 -10.72 34.06
CA GLN A 411 20.66 -9.62 34.54
C GLN A 411 20.12 -9.10 35.88
N ASN A 412 20.98 -8.98 36.88
CA ASN A 412 20.66 -8.33 38.16
C ASN A 412 20.70 -6.81 38.04
#